data_AF-A0A4D4LQC6-F1
#
_entry.id   AF-A0A4D4LQC6-F1
#
_cell.length_a   1.000
_cell.length_b   1.000
_cell.length_c   1.000
_cell.angle_alpha   90.00
_cell.angle_beta   90.00
_cell.angle_gamma   90.00
#
_symmetry.space_group_name_H-M   'P 1'
#
loop_
_entity.id
_entity.type
_entity.pdbx_description
1 polymer ?
#
loop_
_entity_poly.entity_id
_entity_poly.type
_entity_poly.pdbx_seq_one_letter_code
_entity_poly.pdbx_strand_id
1 'polypeptide(L)'
;MHPVSYSVVSPYLMSVLGVRTTMMIAGTISAGLLTMILIRSRAVREPLWPALAGVFALLCNAVSGRVTYGLGMAFGLGATAVVFCWPYRWRYKRWAKALCAAPLAALSTAASPVAGLFVGLIAVALFFQKRRPGAWALGIAPTVVVAVSAWLFPFSGTQPMGIGSTILPFLFSVVVYLLVPREWKTVRITAAVYGLAVFGVWAVSSQIGSNITRLAMLFAGVVLLAALPFAVPRTRKWYAIVVALAGFTGWIGFKTVDDIMHTTPAASWARELAPLVNQLQVIGAEKGRVEVVPARSHREASALAPYVNLARGWNRQADMERNPLFYDDTLNSANYHEWLQRWAVHYVVLPKGEPDGDGGQRERQLVQRGMPYLKQIWGDANWQLFSVTDPTPLADPPAVVDRAEQGELTIEVQKAGRVLIRIPYSPWLGLVDAEGKSVKPPQETAESKHREEGTPKTYDNVNGCLMEEEQDESGDNWTVLLAPGKGTYRLAAPYQLPRGTPCPEELR
;
A
#
# COMPACT_ATOMS: atom_id res chain seq x y z
N MET A 1 -1.95 10.03 3.07
CA MET A 1 -1.27 8.95 2.33
C MET A 1 -1.56 9.13 0.84
N HIS A 2 -0.54 9.14 -0.01
CA HIS A 2 -0.74 9.30 -1.46
C HIS A 2 -0.93 7.94 -2.12
N PRO A 3 -1.93 7.75 -3.03
CA PRO A 3 -2.08 6.50 -3.77
C PRO A 3 -0.80 6.10 -4.52
N VAL A 4 -0.09 7.10 -5.07
CA VAL A 4 1.17 6.95 -5.80
C VAL A 4 2.27 6.32 -4.95
N SER A 5 2.31 6.60 -3.64
CA SER A 5 3.25 5.99 -2.70
C SER A 5 3.09 4.47 -2.57
N TYR A 6 1.87 3.95 -2.82
CA TYR A 6 1.59 2.52 -2.76
C TYR A 6 1.60 1.87 -4.14
N SER A 7 0.96 2.50 -5.13
CA SER A 7 0.88 2.04 -6.52
C SER A 7 0.46 3.20 -7.42
N VAL A 8 1.31 3.55 -8.39
CA VAL A 8 1.09 4.66 -9.34
C VAL A 8 -0.07 4.36 -10.30
N VAL A 9 -0.19 3.12 -10.80
CA VAL A 9 -1.13 2.79 -11.89
C VAL A 9 -2.38 2.07 -11.41
N SER A 10 -2.22 1.19 -10.42
CA SER A 10 -3.27 0.26 -9.97
C SER A 10 -4.58 0.94 -9.57
N PRO A 11 -4.59 2.03 -8.76
CA PRO A 11 -5.83 2.66 -8.33
C PRO A 11 -6.66 3.21 -9.50
N TYR A 12 -6.01 3.86 -10.46
CA TYR A 12 -6.67 4.45 -11.63
C TYR A 12 -7.21 3.39 -12.60
N LEU A 13 -6.49 2.29 -12.77
CA LEU A 13 -7.02 1.20 -13.60
C LEU A 13 -8.24 0.53 -12.94
N MET A 14 -8.20 0.37 -11.61
CA MET A 14 -9.30 -0.22 -10.85
C MET A 14 -10.51 0.69 -10.74
N SER A 15 -10.35 2.03 -10.79
CA SER A 15 -11.50 2.94 -10.82
C SER A 15 -12.29 2.82 -12.11
N VAL A 16 -11.64 2.51 -13.23
CA VAL A 16 -12.29 2.35 -14.55
C VAL A 16 -12.82 0.93 -14.76
N LEU A 17 -11.99 -0.10 -14.54
CA LEU A 17 -12.35 -1.49 -14.84
C LEU A 17 -13.07 -2.21 -13.68
N GLY A 18 -12.96 -1.67 -12.47
CA GLY A 18 -13.32 -2.35 -11.24
C GLY A 18 -12.22 -3.30 -10.76
N VAL A 19 -12.17 -3.49 -9.43
CA VAL A 19 -11.15 -4.30 -8.74
C VAL A 19 -11.18 -5.78 -9.18
N ARG A 20 -12.37 -6.39 -9.24
CA ARG A 20 -12.53 -7.81 -9.59
C ARG A 20 -12.15 -8.09 -11.04
N THR A 21 -12.64 -7.27 -11.97
CA THR A 21 -12.33 -7.39 -13.40
C THR A 21 -10.83 -7.25 -13.65
N THR A 22 -10.18 -6.28 -13.01
CA THR A 22 -8.73 -6.08 -13.09
C THR A 22 -7.97 -7.34 -12.64
N MET A 23 -8.39 -7.97 -11.53
CA MET A 23 -7.76 -9.21 -11.05
C MET A 23 -7.91 -10.36 -12.05
N MET A 24 -9.10 -10.54 -12.63
CA MET A 24 -9.35 -11.63 -13.58
C MET A 24 -8.55 -11.46 -14.87
N ILE A 25 -8.49 -10.24 -15.40
CA ILE A 25 -7.69 -9.92 -16.60
C ILE A 25 -6.20 -10.17 -16.31
N ALA A 26 -5.68 -9.62 -15.21
CA ALA A 26 -4.27 -9.75 -14.84
C ALA A 26 -3.88 -11.22 -14.57
N GLY A 27 -4.74 -11.97 -13.89
CA GLY A 27 -4.56 -13.40 -13.64
C GLY A 27 -4.53 -14.23 -14.92
N THR A 28 -5.47 -13.97 -15.84
CA THR A 28 -5.57 -14.68 -17.13
C THR A 28 -4.35 -14.40 -18.02
N ILE A 29 -3.94 -13.13 -18.12
CA ILE A 29 -2.74 -12.74 -18.88
C ILE A 29 -1.49 -13.37 -18.25
N SER A 30 -1.36 -13.32 -16.93
CA SER A 30 -0.26 -13.96 -16.19
C SER A 30 -0.18 -15.47 -16.47
N ALA A 31 -1.32 -16.16 -16.46
CA ALA A 31 -1.42 -17.59 -16.75
C ALA A 31 -0.94 -17.93 -18.18
N GLY A 32 -1.41 -17.16 -19.16
CA GLY A 32 -0.97 -17.33 -20.56
C GLY A 32 0.51 -17.05 -20.76
N LEU A 33 1.03 -15.97 -20.15
CA LEU A 33 2.45 -15.60 -20.22
C LEU A 33 3.35 -16.64 -19.54
N LEU A 34 2.99 -17.11 -18.34
CA LEU A 34 3.73 -18.15 -17.63
C LEU A 34 3.78 -19.45 -18.44
N THR A 35 2.62 -19.89 -18.95
CA THR A 35 2.53 -21.09 -19.80
C THR A 35 3.39 -20.95 -21.05
N MET A 36 3.34 -19.79 -21.71
CA MET A 36 4.16 -19.49 -22.88
C MET A 36 5.66 -19.51 -22.56
N ILE A 37 6.08 -18.93 -21.44
CA ILE A 37 7.49 -18.98 -20.97
C ILE A 37 7.93 -20.43 -20.77
N LEU A 38 7.12 -21.25 -20.12
CA LEU A 38 7.43 -22.66 -19.86
C LEU A 38 7.56 -23.46 -21.17
N ILE A 39 6.62 -23.32 -22.10
CA ILE A 39 6.65 -24.00 -23.41
C ILE A 39 7.86 -23.57 -24.25
N ARG A 40 8.20 -22.27 -24.23
CA ARG A 40 9.32 -21.73 -25.03
C ARG A 40 10.68 -21.96 -24.38
N SER A 41 10.72 -22.35 -23.11
CA SER A 41 11.95 -22.62 -22.39
C SER A 41 12.50 -24.00 -22.76
N ARG A 42 13.67 -24.02 -23.42
CA ARG A 42 14.39 -25.28 -23.72
C ARG A 42 14.79 -26.07 -22.48
N ALA A 43 14.79 -25.43 -21.31
CA ALA A 43 15.13 -26.06 -20.05
C ALA A 43 13.97 -26.88 -19.46
N VAL A 44 12.74 -26.73 -19.97
CA VAL A 44 11.55 -27.43 -19.45
C VAL A 44 11.21 -28.57 -20.40
N ARG A 45 11.28 -29.82 -19.91
CA ARG A 45 10.93 -31.02 -20.69
C ARG A 45 9.42 -31.21 -20.80
N GLU A 46 8.72 -31.07 -19.68
CA GLU A 46 7.28 -31.31 -19.56
C GLU A 46 6.60 -30.03 -19.03
N PRO A 47 6.04 -29.17 -19.90
CA PRO A 47 5.52 -27.88 -19.48
C PRO A 47 4.12 -27.94 -18.84
N LEU A 48 3.35 -29.02 -19.05
CA LEU A 48 1.95 -29.11 -18.62
C LEU A 48 1.78 -28.99 -17.10
N TRP A 49 2.46 -29.84 -16.33
CA TRP A 49 2.33 -29.84 -14.87
C TRP A 49 2.84 -28.57 -14.19
N PRO A 50 4.01 -28.02 -14.56
CA PRO A 50 4.45 -26.71 -14.07
C PRO A 50 3.47 -25.58 -14.44
N ALA A 51 2.88 -25.62 -15.63
CA ALA A 51 1.90 -24.62 -16.06
C ALA A 51 0.62 -24.69 -15.21
N LEU A 52 0.06 -25.89 -15.00
CA LEU A 52 -1.12 -26.07 -14.15
C LEU A 52 -0.88 -25.63 -12.71
N ALA A 53 0.28 -25.94 -12.13
CA ALA A 53 0.65 -25.46 -10.80
C ALA A 53 0.77 -23.93 -10.75
N GLY A 54 1.31 -23.32 -11.81
CA GLY A 54 1.38 -21.88 -11.94
C GLY A 54 0.00 -21.23 -12.03
N VAL A 55 -0.90 -21.79 -12.85
CA VAL A 55 -2.29 -21.34 -12.96
C VAL A 55 -3.01 -21.46 -11.61
N PHE A 56 -2.83 -22.57 -10.91
CA PHE A 56 -3.41 -22.76 -9.58
C PHE A 56 -2.89 -21.72 -8.57
N ALA A 57 -1.59 -21.43 -8.56
CA ALA A 57 -1.01 -20.42 -7.68
C ALA A 57 -1.51 -19.01 -8.02
N LEU A 58 -1.67 -18.68 -9.30
CA LEU A 58 -2.25 -17.43 -9.78
C LEU A 58 -3.73 -17.30 -9.36
N LEU A 59 -4.50 -18.39 -9.42
CA LEU A 59 -5.87 -18.45 -8.92
C LEU A 59 -5.92 -18.21 -7.41
N CYS A 60 -5.04 -18.86 -6.64
CA CYS A 60 -4.94 -18.63 -5.19
C CYS A 60 -4.64 -17.16 -4.88
N ASN A 61 -3.73 -16.52 -5.63
CA ASN A 61 -3.47 -15.08 -5.48
C ASN A 61 -4.70 -14.21 -5.78
N ALA A 62 -5.51 -14.60 -6.77
CA ALA A 62 -6.76 -13.90 -7.10
C ALA A 62 -7.81 -14.05 -5.99
N VAL A 63 -7.92 -15.26 -5.43
CA VAL A 63 -8.81 -15.55 -4.30
C VAL A 63 -8.40 -14.77 -3.05
N SER A 64 -7.10 -14.66 -2.77
CA SER A 64 -6.56 -13.81 -1.69
C SER A 64 -6.73 -12.30 -1.91
N GLY A 65 -7.35 -11.85 -3.01
CA GLY A 65 -7.63 -10.43 -3.26
C GLY A 65 -6.39 -9.55 -3.53
N ARG A 66 -5.25 -10.15 -3.89
CA ARG A 66 -3.96 -9.44 -4.06
C ARG A 66 -3.86 -8.77 -5.44
N VAL A 67 -4.76 -7.84 -5.72
CA VAL A 67 -4.98 -7.32 -7.09
C VAL A 67 -3.84 -6.44 -7.59
N THR A 68 -3.33 -5.51 -6.78
CA THR A 68 -2.21 -4.62 -7.17
C THR A 68 -0.97 -5.42 -7.56
N TYR A 69 -0.64 -6.43 -6.75
CA TYR A 69 0.43 -7.37 -7.03
C TYR A 69 0.16 -8.24 -8.26
N GLY A 70 -1.08 -8.74 -8.43
CA GLY A 70 -1.50 -9.48 -9.61
C GLY A 70 -1.30 -8.70 -10.91
N LEU A 71 -1.67 -7.42 -10.92
CA LEU A 71 -1.46 -6.53 -12.06
C LEU A 71 0.03 -6.30 -12.34
N GLY A 72 0.82 -5.98 -11.31
CA GLY A 72 2.27 -5.82 -11.45
C GLY A 72 2.94 -7.08 -11.99
N MET A 73 2.54 -8.25 -11.48
CA MET A 73 3.04 -9.55 -11.93
C MET A 73 2.75 -9.82 -13.41
N ALA A 74 1.57 -9.44 -13.93
CA ALA A 74 1.27 -9.62 -15.35
C ALA A 74 2.28 -8.87 -16.23
N PHE A 75 2.58 -7.61 -15.87
CA PHE A 75 3.62 -6.84 -16.55
C PHE A 75 5.03 -7.42 -16.32
N GLY A 76 5.35 -7.88 -15.12
CA GLY A 76 6.65 -8.49 -14.80
C GLY A 76 6.91 -9.81 -15.55
N LEU A 77 5.89 -10.66 -15.68
CA LEU A 77 5.92 -11.84 -16.53
C LEU A 77 6.05 -11.46 -18.00
N GLY A 78 5.39 -10.38 -18.44
CA GLY A 78 5.54 -9.83 -19.79
C GLY A 78 6.97 -9.38 -20.07
N ALA A 79 7.59 -8.61 -19.16
CA ALA A 79 8.97 -8.17 -19.26
C ALA A 79 9.94 -9.37 -19.31
N THR A 80 9.69 -10.38 -18.47
CA THR A 80 10.45 -11.64 -18.45
C THR A 80 10.29 -12.39 -19.78
N ALA A 81 9.06 -12.53 -20.28
CA ALA A 81 8.79 -13.17 -21.57
C ALA A 81 9.49 -12.47 -22.73
N VAL A 82 9.51 -11.13 -22.77
CA VAL A 82 10.28 -10.38 -23.76
C VAL A 82 11.77 -10.71 -23.69
N VAL A 83 12.31 -10.86 -22.47
CA VAL A 83 13.73 -11.16 -22.27
C VAL A 83 14.10 -12.60 -22.65
N PHE A 84 13.27 -13.59 -22.34
CA PHE A 84 13.61 -15.01 -22.52
C PHE A 84 12.99 -15.65 -23.75
N CYS A 85 11.88 -15.13 -24.27
CA CYS A 85 11.09 -15.72 -25.36
C CYS A 85 11.07 -14.82 -26.62
N TRP A 86 12.03 -13.89 -26.75
CA TRP A 86 12.10 -12.98 -27.90
C TRP A 86 12.10 -13.73 -29.24
N PRO A 87 11.28 -13.32 -30.23
CA PRO A 87 11.17 -14.02 -31.51
C PRO A 87 12.51 -14.15 -32.23
N TYR A 88 12.83 -15.36 -32.71
CA TYR A 88 14.11 -15.65 -33.39
C TYR A 88 14.33 -14.74 -34.62
N ARG A 89 13.25 -14.46 -35.38
CA ARG A 89 13.27 -13.53 -36.53
C ARG A 89 13.79 -12.13 -36.20
N TRP A 90 13.69 -11.69 -34.94
CA TRP A 90 14.10 -10.35 -34.49
C TRP A 90 15.30 -10.40 -33.53
N ARG A 91 16.06 -11.50 -33.48
CA ARG A 91 17.17 -11.69 -32.53
C ARG A 91 18.25 -10.61 -32.55
N TYR A 92 18.42 -9.94 -33.69
CA TYR A 92 19.37 -8.85 -33.88
C TYR A 92 18.83 -7.48 -33.45
N LYS A 93 17.51 -7.31 -33.36
CA LYS A 93 16.85 -6.06 -32.91
C LYS A 93 16.86 -5.96 -31.38
N ARG A 94 18.05 -5.89 -30.78
CA ARG A 94 18.24 -5.83 -29.32
C ARG A 94 17.64 -4.56 -28.69
N TRP A 95 17.64 -3.45 -29.43
CA TRP A 95 17.00 -2.21 -29.01
C TRP A 95 15.48 -2.37 -28.88
N ALA A 96 14.82 -3.02 -29.85
CA ALA A 96 13.38 -3.25 -29.82
C ALA A 96 12.99 -4.14 -28.64
N LYS A 97 13.83 -5.14 -28.34
CA LYS A 97 13.68 -5.97 -27.14
C LYS A 97 13.74 -5.15 -25.85
N ALA A 98 14.70 -4.23 -25.74
CA ALA A 98 14.81 -3.35 -24.58
C ALA A 98 13.61 -2.39 -24.50
N LEU A 99 13.18 -1.84 -25.63
CA LEU A 99 12.03 -0.93 -25.74
C LEU A 99 10.69 -1.59 -25.39
N CYS A 100 10.58 -2.92 -25.47
CA CYS A 100 9.43 -3.65 -24.94
C CYS A 100 9.61 -4.06 -23.47
N ALA A 101 10.80 -4.54 -23.08
CA ALA A 101 11.04 -5.07 -21.73
C ALA A 101 11.03 -3.97 -20.66
N ALA A 102 11.67 -2.82 -20.93
CA ALA A 102 11.82 -1.76 -19.95
C ALA A 102 10.49 -1.09 -19.57
N PRO A 103 9.58 -0.75 -20.50
CA PRO A 103 8.26 -0.24 -20.13
C PRO A 103 7.41 -1.25 -19.36
N LEU A 104 7.48 -2.54 -19.71
CA LEU A 104 6.78 -3.58 -18.94
C LEU A 104 7.37 -3.72 -17.53
N ALA A 105 8.68 -3.63 -17.36
CA ALA A 105 9.32 -3.63 -16.04
C ALA A 105 8.95 -2.36 -15.23
N ALA A 106 8.92 -1.20 -15.88
CA ALA A 106 8.43 0.05 -15.27
C ALA A 106 6.98 -0.09 -14.80
N LEU A 107 6.08 -0.55 -15.68
CA LEU A 107 4.66 -0.77 -15.37
C LEU A 107 4.46 -1.83 -14.28
N SER A 108 5.27 -2.89 -14.26
CA SER A 108 5.29 -3.86 -13.17
C SER A 108 5.52 -3.18 -11.82
N THR A 109 6.49 -2.27 -11.77
CA THR A 109 6.88 -1.54 -10.55
C THR A 109 5.86 -0.46 -10.18
N ALA A 110 5.35 0.26 -11.18
CA ALA A 110 4.35 1.30 -11.03
C ALA A 110 2.98 0.73 -10.61
N ALA A 111 2.66 -0.51 -11.00
CA ALA A 111 1.48 -1.23 -10.53
C ALA A 111 1.70 -1.87 -9.15
N SER A 112 2.90 -2.41 -8.90
CA SER A 112 3.28 -2.97 -7.60
C SER A 112 4.81 -2.94 -7.42
N PRO A 113 5.34 -2.14 -6.47
CA PRO A 113 6.77 -2.11 -6.20
C PRO A 113 7.37 -3.49 -5.88
N VAL A 114 6.59 -4.37 -5.23
CA VAL A 114 6.99 -5.75 -4.92
C VAL A 114 7.11 -6.62 -6.18
N ALA A 115 6.23 -6.46 -7.16
CA ALA A 115 6.39 -7.14 -8.45
C ALA A 115 7.63 -6.64 -9.20
N GLY A 116 7.87 -5.32 -9.18
CA GLY A 116 9.08 -4.69 -9.68
C GLY A 116 10.36 -5.23 -9.02
N LEU A 117 10.36 -5.39 -7.70
CA LEU A 117 11.44 -6.01 -6.93
C LEU A 117 11.76 -7.41 -7.45
N PHE A 118 10.75 -8.24 -7.70
CA PHE A 118 10.95 -9.60 -8.23
C PHE A 118 11.51 -9.62 -9.64
N VAL A 119 11.11 -8.67 -10.50
CA VAL A 119 11.77 -8.45 -11.80
C VAL A 119 13.24 -8.04 -11.59
N GLY A 120 13.51 -7.19 -10.60
CA GLY A 120 14.86 -6.81 -10.17
C GLY A 120 15.73 -8.00 -9.76
N LEU A 121 15.18 -9.00 -9.05
CA LEU A 121 15.93 -10.22 -8.71
C LEU A 121 16.37 -11.01 -9.95
N ILE A 122 15.55 -11.01 -11.01
CA ILE A 122 15.92 -11.60 -12.31
C ILE A 122 17.01 -10.74 -12.97
N ALA A 123 16.90 -9.41 -12.90
CA ALA A 123 17.92 -8.50 -13.43
C ALA A 123 19.29 -8.72 -12.76
N VAL A 124 19.32 -8.88 -11.44
CA VAL A 124 20.54 -9.20 -10.68
C VAL A 124 21.13 -10.55 -11.12
N ALA A 125 20.30 -11.57 -11.30
CA ALA A 125 20.77 -12.87 -11.79
C ALA A 125 21.33 -12.80 -13.22
N LEU A 126 20.77 -11.97 -14.09
CA LEU A 126 21.31 -11.71 -15.42
C LEU A 126 22.62 -10.92 -15.37
N PHE A 127 22.74 -9.97 -14.43
CA PHE A 127 23.94 -9.18 -14.22
C PHE A 127 25.13 -10.07 -13.83
N PHE A 128 24.96 -10.96 -12.84
CA PHE A 128 26.00 -11.91 -12.42
C PHE A 128 26.37 -12.91 -13.52
N GLN A 129 25.47 -13.21 -14.45
CA GLN A 129 25.75 -14.02 -15.63
C GLN A 129 26.40 -13.25 -16.79
N LYS A 130 26.78 -11.99 -16.58
CA LYS A 130 27.33 -11.08 -17.61
C LYS A 130 26.35 -10.81 -18.77
N ARG A 131 25.05 -11.07 -18.60
CA ARG A 131 23.97 -10.79 -19.56
C ARG A 131 23.45 -9.35 -19.41
N ARG A 132 24.39 -8.39 -19.45
CA ARG A 132 24.18 -6.98 -19.07
C ARG A 132 23.01 -6.28 -19.79
N PRO A 133 22.80 -6.42 -21.11
CA PRO A 133 21.67 -5.75 -21.78
C PRO A 133 20.30 -6.15 -21.22
N GLY A 134 20.13 -7.43 -20.86
CA GLY A 134 18.89 -7.90 -20.25
C GLY A 134 18.74 -7.43 -18.79
N ALA A 135 19.85 -7.39 -18.05
CA ALA A 135 19.88 -6.86 -16.70
C ALA A 135 19.51 -5.37 -16.66
N TRP A 136 20.07 -4.55 -17.55
CA TRP A 136 19.76 -3.12 -17.61
C TRP A 136 18.32 -2.87 -18.01
N ALA A 137 17.79 -3.59 -19.01
CA ALA A 137 16.40 -3.45 -19.45
C ALA A 137 15.39 -3.79 -18.34
N LEU A 138 15.68 -4.78 -17.50
CA LEU A 138 14.82 -5.17 -16.38
C LEU A 138 15.11 -4.41 -15.08
N GLY A 139 16.30 -3.83 -14.93
CA GLY A 139 16.74 -3.22 -13.67
C GLY A 139 16.57 -1.70 -13.61
N ILE A 140 16.97 -0.98 -14.67
CA ILE A 140 17.01 0.50 -14.62
C ILE A 140 15.62 1.10 -14.50
N ALA A 141 14.68 0.63 -15.34
CA ALA A 141 13.33 1.17 -15.38
C ALA A 141 12.58 1.03 -14.04
N PRO A 142 12.53 -0.15 -13.39
CA PRO A 142 12.04 -0.28 -12.02
C PRO A 142 12.70 0.67 -11.01
N THR A 143 14.04 0.76 -11.02
CA THR A 143 14.76 1.63 -10.08
C THR A 143 14.39 3.10 -10.26
N VAL A 144 14.24 3.58 -11.49
CA VAL A 144 13.79 4.95 -11.78
C VAL A 144 12.37 5.17 -11.25
N VAL A 145 11.45 4.23 -11.47
CA VAL A 145 10.07 4.35 -10.95
C VAL A 145 10.06 4.44 -9.43
N VAL A 146 10.82 3.60 -8.73
CA VAL A 146 10.93 3.65 -7.26
C VAL A 146 11.54 4.96 -6.80
N ALA A 147 12.67 5.39 -7.40
CA ALA A 147 13.37 6.60 -7.02
C ALA A 147 12.51 7.86 -7.21
N VAL A 148 11.84 7.98 -8.35
CA VAL A 148 10.93 9.11 -8.63
C VAL A 148 9.72 9.10 -7.69
N SER A 149 9.15 7.92 -7.42
CA SER A 149 8.00 7.81 -6.50
C SER A 149 8.40 8.18 -5.08
N ALA A 150 9.54 7.69 -4.60
CA ALA A 150 10.06 8.01 -3.26
C ALA A 150 10.42 9.50 -3.12
N TRP A 151 10.93 10.14 -4.17
CA TRP A 151 11.28 11.56 -4.16
C TRP A 151 10.05 12.48 -4.22
N LEU A 152 9.06 12.14 -5.06
CA LEU A 152 7.85 12.96 -5.23
C LEU A 152 6.83 12.72 -4.11
N PHE A 153 6.72 11.49 -3.63
CA PHE A 153 5.70 11.03 -2.67
C PHE A 153 6.35 10.18 -1.57
N PRO A 154 7.16 10.81 -0.69
CA PRO A 154 7.84 10.10 0.37
C PRO A 154 6.82 9.33 1.21
N PHE A 155 7.16 8.07 1.48
CA PHE A 155 6.34 7.18 2.26
C PHE A 155 7.24 6.42 3.20
N SER A 156 6.81 6.36 4.44
CA SER A 156 7.47 5.66 5.53
C SER A 156 6.52 4.60 6.07
N GLY A 157 7.00 3.83 7.06
CA GLY A 157 6.24 2.74 7.65
C GLY A 157 6.83 1.37 7.33
N THR A 158 6.36 0.37 8.07
CA THR A 158 6.95 -0.96 8.06
C THR A 158 5.89 -2.02 7.83
N GLN A 159 6.21 -3.02 7.02
CA GLN A 159 5.38 -4.20 6.87
C GLN A 159 5.91 -5.28 7.83
N PRO A 160 5.07 -5.85 8.71
CA PRO A 160 5.53 -6.82 9.70
C PRO A 160 5.97 -8.13 9.02
N MET A 161 7.05 -8.70 9.52
CA MET A 161 7.61 -9.97 9.08
C MET A 161 8.06 -10.81 10.27
N GLY A 162 7.13 -11.59 10.83
CA GLY A 162 7.43 -12.53 11.91
C GLY A 162 8.25 -13.72 11.43
N ILE A 163 8.96 -14.38 12.36
CA ILE A 163 9.84 -15.52 12.05
C ILE A 163 9.12 -16.66 11.34
N GLY A 164 7.87 -16.96 11.73
CA GLY A 164 7.04 -17.98 11.09
C GLY A 164 6.76 -17.70 9.61
N SER A 165 6.63 -16.43 9.24
CA SER A 165 6.44 -15.99 7.84
C SER A 165 7.73 -16.06 7.02
N THR A 166 8.90 -16.07 7.65
CA THR A 166 10.23 -16.11 7.01
C THR A 166 10.66 -17.54 6.66
N ILE A 167 10.37 -18.51 7.52
CA ILE A 167 10.91 -19.88 7.44
C ILE A 167 10.63 -20.53 6.08
N LEU A 168 9.36 -20.56 5.66
CA LEU A 168 8.97 -21.29 4.45
C LEU A 168 9.51 -20.65 3.16
N PRO A 169 9.40 -19.33 2.91
CA PRO A 169 10.02 -18.70 1.75
C PRO A 169 11.54 -18.91 1.69
N PHE A 170 12.23 -18.83 2.83
CA PHE A 170 13.68 -19.07 2.91
C PHE A 170 14.01 -20.54 2.61
N LEU A 171 13.28 -21.48 3.22
CA LEU A 171 13.46 -22.91 2.99
C LEU A 171 13.24 -23.25 1.51
N PHE A 172 12.17 -22.75 0.89
CA PHE A 172 11.89 -23.00 -0.52
C PHE A 172 12.93 -22.35 -1.45
N SER A 173 13.51 -21.21 -1.08
CA SER A 173 14.68 -20.64 -1.79
C SER A 173 15.86 -21.62 -1.78
N VAL A 174 16.23 -22.15 -0.62
CA VAL A 174 17.35 -23.10 -0.47
C VAL A 174 17.07 -24.40 -1.20
N VAL A 175 15.86 -24.96 -1.04
CA VAL A 175 15.42 -26.19 -1.71
C VAL A 175 15.48 -26.03 -3.23
N VAL A 176 14.97 -24.92 -3.77
CA VAL A 176 15.06 -24.63 -5.21
C VAL A 176 16.52 -24.53 -5.65
N TYR A 177 17.37 -23.80 -4.92
CA TYR A 177 18.79 -23.67 -5.25
C TYR A 177 19.51 -25.04 -5.34
N LEU A 178 19.22 -25.95 -4.40
CA LEU A 178 19.88 -27.25 -4.31
C LEU A 178 19.34 -28.27 -5.32
N LEU A 179 18.02 -28.31 -5.54
CA LEU A 179 17.37 -29.39 -6.28
C LEU A 179 17.28 -29.14 -7.79
N VAL A 180 17.24 -27.88 -8.25
CA VAL A 180 17.21 -27.60 -9.69
C VAL A 180 18.52 -27.97 -10.39
N PRO A 181 18.49 -28.31 -11.70
CA PRO A 181 19.69 -28.59 -12.48
C PRO A 181 20.76 -27.50 -12.36
N ARG A 182 22.05 -27.88 -12.37
CA ARG A 182 23.18 -26.94 -12.20
C ARG A 182 23.27 -25.94 -13.35
N GLU A 183 22.74 -26.31 -14.50
CA GLU A 183 22.70 -25.53 -15.74
C GLU A 183 21.69 -24.38 -15.65
N TRP A 184 20.72 -24.44 -14.74
CA TRP A 184 19.69 -23.42 -14.53
C TRP A 184 20.25 -22.22 -13.74
N LYS A 185 21.35 -21.64 -14.23
CA LYS A 185 22.12 -20.60 -13.54
C LYS A 185 21.26 -19.41 -13.11
N THR A 186 20.37 -18.93 -13.97
CA THR A 186 19.45 -17.83 -13.62
C THR A 186 18.58 -18.19 -12.42
N VAL A 187 17.93 -19.37 -12.45
CA VAL A 187 17.03 -19.81 -11.37
C VAL A 187 17.80 -19.97 -10.07
N ARG A 188 19.00 -20.57 -10.10
CA ARG A 188 19.85 -20.74 -8.92
C ARG A 188 20.31 -19.41 -8.34
N ILE A 189 20.79 -18.49 -9.16
CA ILE A 189 21.24 -17.17 -8.67
C ILE A 189 20.04 -16.40 -8.13
N THR A 190 18.90 -16.38 -8.83
CA THR A 190 17.68 -15.75 -8.32
C THR A 190 17.23 -16.37 -7.00
N ALA A 191 17.28 -17.70 -6.85
CA ALA A 191 16.94 -18.38 -5.60
C ALA A 191 17.87 -17.94 -4.47
N ALA A 192 19.19 -17.95 -4.68
CA ALA A 192 20.16 -17.52 -3.67
C ALA A 192 19.97 -16.05 -3.25
N VAL A 193 19.84 -15.14 -4.22
CA VAL A 193 19.61 -13.70 -3.95
C VAL A 193 18.26 -13.50 -3.26
N TYR A 194 17.23 -14.25 -3.64
CA TYR A 194 15.93 -14.21 -2.99
C TYR A 194 16.00 -14.71 -1.53
N GLY A 195 16.75 -15.78 -1.25
CA GLY A 195 16.95 -16.27 0.12
C GLY A 195 17.65 -15.25 1.01
N LEU A 196 18.68 -14.59 0.48
CA LEU A 196 19.34 -13.47 1.16
C LEU A 196 18.40 -12.28 1.36
N ALA A 197 17.55 -11.97 0.38
CA ALA A 197 16.56 -10.90 0.50
C ALA A 197 15.49 -11.22 1.55
N VAL A 198 15.00 -12.46 1.62
CA VAL A 198 14.07 -12.92 2.66
C VAL A 198 14.68 -12.79 4.04
N PHE A 199 15.94 -13.21 4.20
CA PHE A 199 16.67 -13.04 5.45
C PHE A 199 16.86 -11.55 5.80
N GLY A 200 17.29 -10.73 4.83
CA GLY A 200 17.50 -9.30 5.02
C GLY A 200 16.24 -8.55 5.42
N VAL A 201 15.09 -8.87 4.81
CA VAL A 201 13.78 -8.27 5.14
C VAL A 201 13.28 -8.70 6.52
N TRP A 202 13.68 -9.88 7.00
CA TRP A 202 13.40 -10.31 8.38
C TRP A 202 14.34 -9.64 9.39
N ALA A 203 15.62 -9.51 9.05
CA ALA A 203 16.64 -8.91 9.92
C ALA A 203 16.48 -7.39 10.05
N VAL A 204 16.00 -6.72 9.00
CA VAL A 204 15.80 -5.27 8.95
C VAL A 204 14.36 -4.96 8.55
N SER A 205 13.62 -4.35 9.48
CA SER A 205 12.26 -3.87 9.24
C SER A 205 12.21 -2.94 8.03
N SER A 206 11.28 -3.21 7.11
CA SER A 206 11.16 -2.47 5.86
C SER A 206 9.71 -2.45 5.35
N GLN A 207 9.44 -1.66 4.32
CA GLN A 207 8.14 -1.62 3.63
C GLN A 207 7.80 -2.91 2.86
N ILE A 208 8.81 -3.76 2.61
CA ILE A 208 8.62 -5.03 1.91
C ILE A 208 7.93 -6.03 2.83
N GLY A 209 8.52 -6.29 4.01
CA GLY A 209 8.03 -7.23 5.02
C GLY A 209 7.51 -8.56 4.44
N SER A 210 6.36 -9.03 4.93
CA SER A 210 5.72 -10.26 4.49
C SER A 210 5.36 -10.32 3.00
N ASN A 211 5.41 -9.22 2.25
CA ASN A 211 5.19 -9.26 0.80
C ASN A 211 6.29 -10.02 0.05
N ILE A 212 7.50 -10.15 0.63
CA ILE A 212 8.61 -10.92 0.03
C ILE A 212 8.23 -12.39 -0.20
N THR A 213 7.32 -12.94 0.62
CA THR A 213 6.88 -14.34 0.56
C THR A 213 6.19 -14.71 -0.76
N ARG A 214 5.62 -13.71 -1.46
CA ARG A 214 4.77 -13.91 -2.65
C ARG A 214 5.49 -14.60 -3.80
N LEU A 215 6.79 -14.34 -3.99
CA LEU A 215 7.55 -14.99 -5.06
C LEU A 215 7.61 -16.51 -4.87
N ALA A 216 7.99 -16.96 -3.67
CA ALA A 216 8.03 -18.39 -3.35
C ALA A 216 6.65 -19.02 -3.50
N MET A 217 5.61 -18.36 -2.97
CA MET A 217 4.24 -18.87 -3.02
C MET A 217 3.70 -19.09 -4.44
N LEU A 218 4.19 -18.33 -5.42
CA LEU A 218 3.75 -18.47 -6.81
C LEU A 218 4.63 -19.40 -7.64
N PHE A 219 5.95 -19.35 -7.46
CA PHE A 219 6.87 -19.95 -8.43
C PHE A 219 7.66 -21.14 -7.90
N ALA A 220 7.74 -21.37 -6.57
CA ALA A 220 8.54 -22.49 -6.05
C ALA A 220 7.99 -23.85 -6.52
N GLY A 221 6.67 -24.08 -6.41
CA GLY A 221 6.04 -25.30 -6.92
C GLY A 221 6.21 -25.48 -8.43
N VAL A 222 6.09 -24.40 -9.21
CA VAL A 222 6.30 -24.41 -10.67
C VAL A 222 7.71 -24.87 -11.02
N VAL A 223 8.71 -24.29 -10.35
CA VAL A 223 10.13 -24.61 -10.59
C VAL A 223 10.47 -26.04 -10.16
N LEU A 224 9.94 -26.49 -9.01
CA LEU A 224 10.16 -27.85 -8.53
C LEU A 224 9.52 -28.91 -9.44
N LEU A 225 8.30 -28.68 -9.92
CA LEU A 225 7.66 -29.55 -10.92
C LEU A 225 8.44 -29.56 -12.23
N ALA A 226 8.93 -28.41 -12.68
CA ALA A 226 9.74 -28.34 -13.90
C ALA A 226 11.08 -29.10 -13.76
N ALA A 227 11.63 -29.18 -12.53
CA ALA A 227 12.87 -29.87 -12.23
C ALA A 227 12.70 -31.39 -12.03
N LEU A 228 11.48 -31.86 -11.69
CA LEU A 228 11.20 -33.26 -11.39
C LEU A 228 11.62 -34.24 -12.52
N PRO A 229 11.37 -33.96 -13.83
CA PRO A 229 11.80 -34.82 -14.93
C PRO A 229 13.32 -34.94 -15.11
N PHE A 230 14.11 -34.13 -14.40
CA PHE A 230 15.58 -34.19 -14.40
C PHE A 230 16.14 -34.99 -13.21
N ALA A 231 15.29 -35.47 -12.30
CA ALA A 231 15.69 -36.37 -11.22
C ALA A 231 15.35 -37.81 -11.60
N VAL A 232 16.31 -38.71 -11.43
CA VAL A 232 16.08 -40.14 -11.67
C VAL A 232 15.03 -40.65 -10.67
N PRO A 233 13.93 -41.29 -11.12
CA PRO A 233 12.89 -41.80 -10.24
C PRO A 233 13.44 -42.64 -9.09
N ARG A 234 12.82 -42.52 -7.91
CA ARG A 234 13.19 -43.26 -6.68
C ARG A 234 14.60 -42.99 -6.13
N THR A 235 15.28 -41.92 -6.56
CA THR A 235 16.52 -41.46 -5.92
C THR A 235 16.25 -40.49 -4.77
N ARG A 236 17.24 -40.27 -3.89
CA ARG A 236 17.17 -39.26 -2.82
C ARG A 236 16.75 -37.88 -3.33
N LYS A 237 17.29 -37.47 -4.49
CA LYS A 237 16.94 -36.20 -5.15
C LYS A 237 15.48 -36.17 -5.59
N TRP A 238 14.99 -37.26 -6.18
CA TRP A 238 13.59 -37.37 -6.61
C TRP A 238 12.64 -37.28 -5.41
N TYR A 239 12.91 -38.05 -4.35
CA TYR A 239 12.11 -37.98 -3.11
C TYR A 239 12.18 -36.59 -2.47
N ALA A 240 13.34 -35.93 -2.46
CA ALA A 240 13.47 -34.57 -1.95
C ALA A 240 12.58 -33.57 -2.72
N ILE A 241 12.50 -33.69 -4.05
CA ILE A 241 11.59 -32.84 -4.86
C ILE A 241 10.13 -33.17 -4.53
N VAL A 242 9.76 -34.45 -4.42
CA VAL A 242 8.38 -34.86 -4.11
C VAL A 242 7.95 -34.40 -2.72
N VAL A 243 8.79 -34.56 -1.71
CA VAL A 243 8.52 -34.08 -0.34
C VAL A 243 8.44 -32.56 -0.31
N ALA A 244 9.32 -31.85 -1.02
CA ALA A 244 9.24 -30.40 -1.14
C ALA A 244 7.94 -29.95 -1.81
N LEU A 245 7.48 -30.65 -2.85
CA LEU A 245 6.19 -30.38 -3.48
C LEU A 245 5.01 -30.65 -2.55
N ALA A 246 5.02 -31.74 -1.79
CA ALA A 246 4.00 -32.03 -0.80
C ALA A 246 3.93 -30.94 0.29
N GLY A 247 5.09 -30.54 0.83
CA GLY A 247 5.19 -29.44 1.79
C GLY A 247 4.75 -28.10 1.20
N PHE A 248 5.07 -27.84 -0.08
CA PHE A 248 4.65 -26.62 -0.78
C PHE A 248 3.12 -26.59 -0.92
N THR A 249 2.52 -27.66 -1.41
CA THR A 249 1.06 -27.78 -1.57
C THR A 249 0.35 -27.64 -0.23
N GLY A 250 0.88 -28.26 0.84
CA GLY A 250 0.35 -28.10 2.19
C GLY A 250 0.41 -26.65 2.68
N TRP A 251 1.55 -25.98 2.47
CA TRP A 251 1.73 -24.58 2.85
C TRP A 251 0.77 -23.65 2.09
N ILE A 252 0.71 -23.76 0.76
CA ILE A 252 -0.18 -22.92 -0.07
C ILE A 252 -1.64 -23.22 0.25
N GLY A 253 -2.02 -24.49 0.37
CA GLY A 253 -3.38 -24.89 0.74
C GLY A 253 -3.81 -24.29 2.07
N PHE A 254 -2.98 -24.44 3.13
CA PHE A 254 -3.23 -23.82 4.43
C PHE A 254 -3.36 -22.31 4.30
N LYS A 255 -2.41 -21.64 3.62
CA LYS A 255 -2.43 -20.18 3.49
C LYS A 255 -3.61 -19.65 2.68
N THR A 256 -4.04 -20.36 1.66
CA THR A 256 -5.24 -19.99 0.89
C THR A 256 -6.49 -20.12 1.74
N VAL A 257 -6.63 -21.19 2.52
CA VAL A 257 -7.77 -21.35 3.45
C VAL A 257 -7.74 -20.25 4.52
N ASP A 258 -6.58 -20.01 5.14
CA ASP A 258 -6.34 -18.94 6.12
C ASP A 258 -6.74 -17.57 5.57
N ASP A 259 -6.30 -17.24 4.35
CA ASP A 259 -6.67 -15.99 3.69
C ASP A 259 -8.19 -15.91 3.44
N ILE A 260 -8.83 -16.97 2.91
CA ILE A 260 -10.28 -16.98 2.65
C ILE A 260 -11.08 -16.76 3.93
N MET A 261 -10.73 -17.47 5.00
CA MET A 261 -11.46 -17.39 6.27
C MET A 261 -11.39 -15.99 6.88
N HIS A 262 -10.22 -15.36 6.88
CA HIS A 262 -10.02 -14.07 7.55
C HIS A 262 -10.32 -12.85 6.66
N THR A 263 -10.29 -12.99 5.33
CA THR A 263 -10.58 -11.88 4.40
C THR A 263 -12.03 -11.84 3.92
N THR A 264 -12.79 -12.92 4.10
CA THR A 264 -14.23 -12.90 3.80
C THR A 264 -14.93 -11.95 4.76
N PRO A 265 -15.46 -10.81 4.28
CA PRO A 265 -16.10 -9.85 5.17
C PRO A 265 -17.38 -10.48 5.73
N ALA A 266 -17.67 -10.19 7.00
CA ALA A 266 -18.95 -10.51 7.59
C ALA A 266 -20.09 -9.96 6.72
N ALA A 267 -21.20 -10.70 6.62
CA ALA A 267 -22.33 -10.33 5.78
C ALA A 267 -22.88 -8.92 6.09
N SER A 268 -22.76 -8.48 7.34
CA SER A 268 -23.16 -7.14 7.79
C SER A 268 -22.46 -6.02 7.01
N TRP A 269 -21.17 -6.16 6.68
CA TRP A 269 -20.43 -5.18 5.88
C TRP A 269 -20.93 -5.06 4.43
N ALA A 270 -21.63 -6.07 3.92
CA ALA A 270 -22.12 -6.11 2.55
C ALA A 270 -23.64 -5.88 2.44
N ARG A 271 -24.41 -6.20 3.48
CA ARG A 271 -25.89 -6.22 3.44
C ARG A 271 -26.56 -5.30 4.45
N GLU A 272 -25.88 -4.92 5.54
CA GLU A 272 -26.49 -4.25 6.70
C GLU A 272 -25.65 -3.05 7.17
N LEU A 273 -24.98 -2.37 6.22
CA LEU A 273 -24.21 -1.16 6.48
C LEU A 273 -25.10 0.09 6.60
N ALA A 274 -26.26 0.08 5.93
CA ALA A 274 -27.15 1.24 5.81
C ALA A 274 -27.59 1.83 7.16
N PRO A 275 -27.96 1.04 8.20
CA PRO A 275 -28.32 1.59 9.51
C PRO A 275 -27.19 2.39 10.16
N LEU A 276 -25.96 1.88 10.10
CA LEU A 276 -24.78 2.57 10.63
C LEU A 276 -24.51 3.87 9.87
N VAL A 277 -24.53 3.83 8.54
CA VAL A 277 -24.30 5.02 7.70
C VAL A 277 -25.37 6.08 7.95
N ASN A 278 -26.65 5.68 8.03
CA ASN A 278 -27.73 6.60 8.37
C ASN A 278 -27.47 7.25 9.74
N GLN A 279 -27.04 6.48 10.73
CA GLN A 279 -26.79 7.05 12.05
C GLN A 279 -25.59 8.00 12.07
N LEU A 280 -24.51 7.68 11.35
CA LEU A 280 -23.37 8.59 11.19
C LEU A 280 -23.78 9.91 10.53
N GLN A 281 -24.69 9.88 9.57
CA GLN A 281 -25.23 11.08 8.92
C GLN A 281 -26.12 11.90 9.87
N VAL A 282 -26.99 11.25 10.64
CA VAL A 282 -27.90 11.93 11.59
C VAL A 282 -27.12 12.72 12.64
N ILE A 283 -25.98 12.19 13.10
CA ILE A 283 -25.15 12.84 14.13
C ILE A 283 -24.08 13.78 13.54
N GLY A 284 -24.04 13.95 12.22
CA GLY A 284 -23.08 14.83 11.55
C GLY A 284 -21.62 14.36 11.66
N ALA A 285 -21.39 13.05 11.59
CA ALA A 285 -20.05 12.46 11.76
C ALA A 285 -19.05 12.92 10.67
N GLU A 286 -19.53 13.44 9.54
CA GLU A 286 -18.72 14.01 8.47
C GLU A 286 -17.95 15.28 8.87
N LYS A 287 -18.22 15.87 10.05
CA LYS A 287 -17.50 17.06 10.55
C LYS A 287 -16.25 16.72 11.37
N GLY A 288 -16.11 15.46 11.76
CA GLY A 288 -15.03 14.98 12.59
C GLY A 288 -14.40 13.71 12.03
N ARG A 289 -13.53 13.11 12.83
CA ARG A 289 -12.92 11.83 12.50
C ARG A 289 -13.63 10.69 13.23
N VAL A 290 -13.79 9.57 12.55
CA VAL A 290 -14.43 8.36 13.08
C VAL A 290 -13.39 7.27 13.18
N GLU A 291 -13.19 6.74 14.37
CA GLU A 291 -12.43 5.51 14.56
C GLU A 291 -13.37 4.33 14.39
N VAL A 292 -12.99 3.36 13.57
CA VAL A 292 -13.70 2.08 13.49
C VAL A 292 -12.70 1.01 13.87
N VAL A 293 -12.95 0.32 14.99
CA VAL A 293 -12.09 -0.76 15.45
C VAL A 293 -11.87 -1.74 14.29
N PRO A 294 -10.63 -1.88 13.77
CA PRO A 294 -10.38 -2.53 12.49
C PRO A 294 -10.94 -3.94 12.48
N ALA A 295 -11.79 -4.24 11.51
CA ALA A 295 -12.27 -5.60 11.33
C ALA A 295 -11.14 -6.46 10.74
N ARG A 296 -11.16 -7.76 11.00
CA ARG A 296 -10.16 -8.70 10.50
C ARG A 296 -9.99 -8.64 8.97
N SER A 297 -11.08 -8.37 8.25
CA SER A 297 -11.09 -8.24 6.80
C SER A 297 -10.68 -6.86 6.28
N HIS A 298 -10.45 -5.87 7.15
CA HIS A 298 -10.21 -4.45 6.82
C HIS A 298 -11.34 -3.79 6.00
N ARG A 299 -12.54 -4.39 6.02
CA ARG A 299 -13.61 -4.00 5.08
C ARG A 299 -14.14 -2.61 5.39
N GLU A 300 -14.10 -2.21 6.66
CA GLU A 300 -14.51 -0.91 7.17
C GLU A 300 -13.86 0.24 6.41
N ALA A 301 -12.55 0.14 6.13
CA ALA A 301 -11.81 1.20 5.44
C ALA A 301 -12.32 1.48 4.03
N SER A 302 -12.89 0.49 3.35
CA SER A 302 -13.48 0.65 2.01
C SER A 302 -14.99 0.93 2.04
N ALA A 303 -15.67 0.47 3.08
CA ALA A 303 -17.12 0.57 3.22
C ALA A 303 -17.55 1.95 3.73
N LEU A 304 -16.76 2.55 4.63
CA LEU A 304 -17.11 3.81 5.31
C LEU A 304 -16.38 5.04 4.75
N ALA A 305 -15.28 4.86 4.03
CA ALA A 305 -14.52 5.98 3.44
C ALA A 305 -15.34 6.98 2.60
N PRO A 306 -16.40 6.57 1.85
CA PRO A 306 -17.25 7.52 1.13
C PRO A 306 -18.11 8.43 2.02
N TYR A 307 -18.27 8.09 3.31
CA TYR A 307 -19.25 8.74 4.20
C TYR A 307 -18.60 9.53 5.33
N VAL A 308 -17.45 9.07 5.83
CA VAL A 308 -16.77 9.68 6.99
C VAL A 308 -15.25 9.65 6.84
N ASN A 309 -14.57 10.59 7.49
CA ASN A 309 -13.11 10.60 7.60
C ASN A 309 -12.67 9.60 8.68
N LEU A 310 -11.95 8.56 8.28
CA LEU A 310 -11.51 7.50 9.20
C LEU A 310 -10.20 7.87 9.90
N ALA A 311 -10.09 7.55 11.19
CA ALA A 311 -8.84 7.72 11.94
C ALA A 311 -7.77 6.71 11.52
N ARG A 312 -8.15 5.45 11.41
CA ARG A 312 -7.32 4.38 10.87
C ARG A 312 -7.94 3.78 9.63
N GLY A 313 -7.10 3.33 8.71
CA GLY A 313 -7.53 2.84 7.41
C GLY A 313 -6.79 1.59 6.96
N TRP A 314 -6.98 1.21 5.70
CA TRP A 314 -6.51 -0.08 5.15
C TRP A 314 -4.98 -0.28 5.22
N ASN A 315 -4.20 0.79 5.15
CA ASN A 315 -2.74 0.65 5.00
C ASN A 315 -2.06 0.40 6.35
N ARG A 316 -1.79 -0.87 6.64
CA ARG A 316 -1.07 -1.29 7.85
C ARG A 316 0.32 -0.65 8.02
N GLN A 317 1.05 -0.34 6.94
CA GLN A 317 2.39 0.24 7.07
C GLN A 317 2.32 1.66 7.63
N ALA A 318 1.39 2.46 7.11
CA ALA A 318 1.12 3.81 7.61
C ALA A 318 0.50 3.77 9.02
N ASP A 319 -0.36 2.78 9.29
CA ASP A 319 -1.01 2.65 10.59
C ASP A 319 -0.02 2.26 11.70
N MET A 320 0.92 1.33 11.43
CA MET A 320 1.96 0.95 12.39
C MET A 320 2.90 2.11 12.74
N GLU A 321 3.19 2.98 11.78
CA GLU A 321 4.05 4.14 12.02
C GLU A 321 3.34 5.23 12.81
N ARG A 322 2.07 5.51 12.47
CA ARG A 322 1.30 6.60 13.08
C ARG A 322 0.69 6.22 14.42
N ASN A 323 0.38 4.94 14.59
CA ASN A 323 -0.40 4.44 15.73
C ASN A 323 0.30 3.24 16.41
N PRO A 324 1.59 3.38 16.82
CA PRO A 324 2.39 2.27 17.34
C PRO A 324 1.77 1.59 18.58
N LEU A 325 1.02 2.34 19.39
CA LEU A 325 0.38 1.85 20.63
C LEU A 325 -0.57 0.64 20.41
N PHE A 326 -1.13 0.49 19.20
CA PHE A 326 -1.98 -0.67 18.88
C PHE A 326 -1.18 -1.91 18.51
N TYR A 327 0.14 -1.79 18.30
CA TYR A 327 1.01 -2.85 17.78
C TYR A 327 2.12 -3.28 18.75
N ASP A 328 2.39 -2.52 19.81
CA ASP A 328 3.53 -2.72 20.73
C ASP A 328 3.15 -3.24 22.12
N ASP A 329 1.92 -3.73 22.28
CA ASP A 329 1.37 -4.24 23.54
C ASP A 329 1.18 -3.21 24.67
N THR A 330 1.26 -1.90 24.39
CA THR A 330 1.13 -0.84 25.41
C THR A 330 -0.27 -0.22 25.57
N LEU A 331 -1.20 -0.47 24.64
CA LEU A 331 -2.57 0.08 24.67
C LEU A 331 -3.28 -0.14 26.01
N ASN A 332 -3.73 0.95 26.62
CA ASN A 332 -4.47 1.00 27.87
C ASN A 332 -5.49 2.16 27.87
N SER A 333 -6.25 2.31 28.95
CA SER A 333 -7.32 3.32 29.02
C SER A 333 -6.84 4.77 28.92
N ALA A 334 -5.63 5.09 29.40
CA ALA A 334 -5.13 6.46 29.44
C ALA A 334 -4.58 6.88 28.07
N ASN A 335 -3.66 6.09 27.52
CA ASN A 335 -3.08 6.39 26.21
C ASN A 335 -4.10 6.25 25.06
N TYR A 336 -5.16 5.45 25.23
CA TYR A 336 -6.27 5.43 24.27
C TYR A 336 -7.03 6.77 24.25
N HIS A 337 -7.27 7.38 25.42
CA HIS A 337 -7.92 8.69 25.49
C HIS A 337 -7.04 9.78 24.86
N GLU A 338 -5.75 9.79 25.18
CA GLU A 338 -4.78 10.71 24.59
C GLU A 338 -4.74 10.55 23.07
N TRP A 339 -4.77 9.32 22.57
CA TRP A 339 -4.80 9.05 21.14
C TRP A 339 -6.09 9.57 20.47
N LEU A 340 -7.26 9.34 21.08
CA LEU A 340 -8.54 9.86 20.57
C LEU A 340 -8.52 11.40 20.49
N GLN A 341 -7.93 12.08 21.47
CA GLN A 341 -7.80 13.53 21.50
C GLN A 341 -6.77 14.04 20.47
N ARG A 342 -5.57 13.45 20.44
CA ARG A 342 -4.50 13.75 19.47
C ARG A 342 -4.99 13.67 18.03
N TRP A 343 -5.70 12.59 17.69
CA TRP A 343 -6.27 12.40 16.36
C TRP A 343 -7.64 13.05 16.17
N ALA A 344 -8.15 13.89 17.09
CA ALA A 344 -9.45 14.55 16.95
C ALA A 344 -10.59 13.57 16.56
N VAL A 345 -10.64 12.42 17.22
CA VAL A 345 -11.66 11.41 17.02
C VAL A 345 -12.92 11.81 17.77
N HIS A 346 -14.03 11.91 17.05
CA HIS A 346 -15.33 12.33 17.61
C HIS A 346 -16.22 11.13 17.91
N TYR A 347 -16.08 10.08 17.11
CA TYR A 347 -16.91 8.89 17.20
C TYR A 347 -16.08 7.62 17.09
N VAL A 348 -16.47 6.60 17.85
CA VAL A 348 -15.89 5.26 17.79
C VAL A 348 -16.98 4.27 17.39
N VAL A 349 -16.72 3.47 16.35
CA VAL A 349 -17.58 2.39 15.89
C VAL A 349 -16.93 1.07 16.25
N LEU A 350 -17.65 0.25 17.00
CA LEU A 350 -17.24 -1.11 17.31
C LEU A 350 -18.08 -2.10 16.49
N PRO A 351 -17.48 -2.80 15.50
CA PRO A 351 -18.13 -3.90 14.82
C PRO A 351 -18.17 -5.17 15.68
N LYS A 352 -19.22 -5.96 15.53
CA LYS A 352 -19.37 -7.27 16.18
C LYS A 352 -18.42 -8.35 15.64
N GLY A 353 -18.09 -8.31 14.36
CA GLY A 353 -17.20 -9.28 13.69
C GLY A 353 -15.78 -9.27 14.26
N GLU A 354 -14.97 -10.30 14.05
CA GLU A 354 -13.60 -10.40 14.60
C GLU A 354 -12.73 -9.15 14.30
N PRO A 355 -11.99 -8.57 15.27
CA PRO A 355 -11.08 -7.46 15.04
C PRO A 355 -9.78 -7.94 14.40
N ASP A 356 -9.02 -7.00 13.87
CA ASP A 356 -7.69 -7.29 13.36
C ASP A 356 -6.64 -7.39 14.49
N GLY A 357 -6.24 -8.63 14.80
CA GLY A 357 -5.12 -8.92 15.68
C GLY A 357 -5.33 -8.50 17.14
N ASP A 358 -4.26 -8.59 17.92
CA ASP A 358 -4.31 -8.36 19.37
C ASP A 358 -4.61 -6.89 19.72
N GLY A 359 -4.14 -5.95 18.90
CA GLY A 359 -4.41 -4.51 19.06
C GLY A 359 -5.90 -4.18 18.96
N GLY A 360 -6.58 -4.64 17.89
CA GLY A 360 -8.02 -4.45 17.73
C GLY A 360 -8.83 -5.16 18.81
N GLN A 361 -8.35 -6.31 19.29
CA GLN A 361 -9.00 -7.03 20.39
C GLN A 361 -8.85 -6.30 21.74
N ARG A 362 -7.68 -5.73 22.04
CA ARG A 362 -7.47 -4.90 23.24
C ARG A 362 -8.32 -3.64 23.19
N GLU A 363 -8.42 -2.98 22.04
CA GLU A 363 -9.29 -1.82 21.89
C GLU A 363 -10.76 -2.17 22.08
N ARG A 364 -11.24 -3.27 21.47
CA ARG A 364 -12.60 -3.76 21.72
C ARG A 364 -12.86 -3.92 23.21
N GLN A 365 -11.93 -4.53 23.94
CA GLN A 365 -12.08 -4.74 25.39
C GLN A 365 -12.18 -3.40 26.13
N LEU A 366 -11.39 -2.39 25.76
CA LEU A 366 -11.49 -1.04 26.34
C LEU A 366 -12.86 -0.41 26.06
N VAL A 367 -13.31 -0.44 24.81
CA VAL A 367 -14.60 0.14 24.41
C VAL A 367 -15.76 -0.56 25.14
N GLN A 368 -15.76 -1.90 25.20
CA GLN A 368 -16.82 -2.68 25.85
C GLN A 368 -16.81 -2.60 27.37
N ARG A 369 -15.64 -2.36 27.99
CA ARG A 369 -15.52 -2.17 29.43
C ARG A 369 -16.22 -0.89 29.91
N GLY A 370 -16.48 0.06 29.01
CA GLY A 370 -17.14 1.33 29.33
C GLY A 370 -16.14 2.35 29.89
N MET A 371 -15.53 3.13 29.00
CA MET A 371 -14.60 4.19 29.38
C MET A 371 -15.37 5.48 29.74
N PRO A 372 -14.91 6.28 30.71
CA PRO A 372 -15.62 7.48 31.16
C PRO A 372 -15.74 8.56 30.06
N TYR A 373 -14.85 8.54 29.08
CA TYR A 373 -14.85 9.45 27.92
C TYR A 373 -15.59 8.91 26.70
N LEU A 374 -16.19 7.71 26.77
CA LEU A 374 -16.97 7.11 25.68
C LEU A 374 -18.42 6.90 26.10
N LYS A 375 -19.35 7.61 25.45
CA LYS A 375 -20.79 7.44 25.65
C LYS A 375 -21.39 6.67 24.49
N GLN A 376 -21.95 5.50 24.76
CA GLN A 376 -22.71 4.78 23.72
C GLN A 376 -23.97 5.57 23.37
N ILE A 377 -24.12 5.93 22.09
CA ILE A 377 -25.25 6.72 21.58
C ILE A 377 -26.20 5.90 20.70
N TRP A 378 -25.72 4.80 20.13
CA TRP A 378 -26.51 3.90 19.31
C TRP A 378 -25.89 2.50 19.27
N GLY A 379 -26.69 1.50 18.91
CA GLY A 379 -26.22 0.16 18.60
C GLY A 379 -27.33 -0.72 18.07
N ASP A 380 -26.94 -1.75 17.32
CA ASP A 380 -27.83 -2.78 16.81
C ASP A 380 -27.19 -4.18 16.94
N ALA A 381 -27.70 -5.15 16.18
CA ALA A 381 -27.18 -6.52 16.20
C ALA A 381 -25.73 -6.66 15.68
N ASN A 382 -25.19 -5.66 14.99
CA ASN A 382 -23.91 -5.69 14.28
C ASN A 382 -22.92 -4.62 14.72
N TRP A 383 -23.41 -3.48 15.22
CA TRP A 383 -22.63 -2.27 15.45
C TRP A 383 -22.91 -1.68 16.82
N GLN A 384 -21.89 -1.09 17.44
CA GLN A 384 -22.05 -0.18 18.57
C GLN A 384 -21.37 1.14 18.20
N LEU A 385 -22.05 2.25 18.47
CA LEU A 385 -21.57 3.59 18.16
C LEU A 385 -21.44 4.41 19.44
N PHE A 386 -20.25 4.97 19.63
CA PHE A 386 -19.88 5.75 20.80
C PHE A 386 -19.50 7.17 20.37
N SER A 387 -19.89 8.16 21.17
CA SER A 387 -19.41 9.53 21.08
C SER A 387 -18.29 9.72 22.10
N VAL A 388 -17.19 10.34 21.66
CA VAL A 388 -16.11 10.80 22.53
C VAL A 388 -16.57 12.05 23.25
N THR A 389 -16.37 12.11 24.56
CA THR A 389 -16.72 13.29 25.37
C THR A 389 -15.68 14.38 25.16
N ASP A 390 -16.13 15.61 24.93
CA ASP A 390 -15.29 16.79 24.65
C ASP A 390 -14.14 16.49 23.67
N PRO A 391 -14.46 16.07 22.43
CA PRO A 391 -13.43 15.72 21.47
C PRO A 391 -12.72 16.98 20.98
N THR A 392 -11.40 16.90 20.87
CA THR A 392 -10.59 17.94 20.24
C THR A 392 -11.09 18.17 18.80
N PRO A 393 -11.28 19.43 18.36
CA PRO A 393 -11.75 19.71 17.00
C PRO A 393 -10.69 19.36 15.96
N LEU A 394 -11.09 19.00 14.75
CA LEU A 394 -10.14 18.68 13.67
C LEU A 394 -9.40 19.95 13.17
N ALA A 395 -10.02 21.13 13.29
CA ALA A 395 -9.39 22.43 13.07
C ALA A 395 -9.59 23.31 14.31
N ASP A 396 -8.51 23.94 14.80
CA ASP A 396 -8.57 24.74 16.01
C ASP A 396 -9.35 26.06 15.81
N PRO A 397 -9.96 26.61 16.89
CA PRO A 397 -10.52 27.94 16.85
C PRO A 397 -9.48 28.95 16.33
N PRO A 398 -9.85 29.90 15.45
CA PRO A 398 -11.21 30.35 15.15
C PRO A 398 -11.90 29.65 13.96
N ALA A 399 -11.45 28.44 13.58
CA ALA A 399 -12.09 27.67 12.52
C ALA A 399 -13.14 26.70 13.08
N VAL A 400 -14.13 26.40 12.24
CA VAL A 400 -15.10 25.32 12.43
C VAL A 400 -15.05 24.42 11.21
N VAL A 401 -15.10 23.11 11.41
CA VAL A 401 -15.15 22.15 10.29
C VAL A 401 -16.57 22.01 9.79
N ASP A 402 -16.78 22.34 8.53
CA ASP A 402 -18.06 22.13 7.85
C ASP A 402 -18.17 20.70 7.34
N ARG A 403 -17.09 20.18 6.76
CA ARG A 403 -17.04 18.83 6.17
C ARG A 403 -15.62 18.30 6.04
N ALA A 404 -15.41 17.05 6.43
CA ALA A 404 -14.18 16.28 6.30
C ALA A 404 -14.44 15.06 5.42
N GLU A 405 -14.20 15.19 4.11
CA GLU A 405 -14.35 14.10 3.14
C GLU A 405 -13.04 13.29 3.01
N GLN A 406 -13.06 12.28 2.13
CA GLN A 406 -11.89 11.44 1.84
C GLN A 406 -10.73 12.23 1.21
N GLY A 407 -11.04 13.22 0.37
CA GLY A 407 -10.05 13.97 -0.43
C GLY A 407 -10.03 15.48 -0.20
N GLU A 408 -10.99 16.00 0.56
CA GLU A 408 -11.15 17.44 0.80
C GLU A 408 -11.62 17.71 2.23
N LEU A 409 -11.08 18.76 2.85
CA LEU A 409 -11.55 19.32 4.11
C LEU A 409 -12.07 20.74 3.84
N THR A 410 -13.32 21.01 4.21
CA THR A 410 -13.91 22.36 4.19
C THR A 410 -14.03 22.89 5.61
N ILE A 411 -13.47 24.08 5.84
CA ILE A 411 -13.54 24.79 7.13
C ILE A 411 -14.03 26.22 6.94
N GLU A 412 -14.80 26.70 7.90
CA GLU A 412 -15.19 28.11 8.03
C GLU A 412 -14.31 28.79 9.07
N VAL A 413 -13.52 29.77 8.64
CA VAL A 413 -12.65 30.56 9.52
C VAL A 413 -13.34 31.86 9.86
N GLN A 414 -13.50 32.17 11.16
CA GLN A 414 -14.28 33.34 11.61
C GLN A 414 -13.48 34.65 11.65
N LYS A 415 -12.16 34.57 11.83
CA LYS A 415 -11.26 35.74 11.86
C LYS A 415 -9.90 35.36 11.27
N ALA A 416 -9.19 36.36 10.73
CA ALA A 416 -7.82 36.18 10.26
C ALA A 416 -6.94 35.58 11.38
N GLY A 417 -6.02 34.69 11.00
CA GLY A 417 -5.12 34.06 11.96
C GLY A 417 -4.57 32.71 11.49
N ARG A 418 -3.79 32.10 12.38
CA ARG A 418 -3.27 30.75 12.22
C ARG A 418 -4.29 29.75 12.75
N VAL A 419 -4.56 28.70 11.97
CA VAL A 419 -5.47 27.61 12.32
C VAL A 419 -4.68 26.32 12.21
N LEU A 420 -4.52 25.63 13.35
CA LEU A 420 -3.96 24.28 13.37
C LEU A 420 -5.01 23.30 12.88
N ILE A 421 -4.64 22.46 11.91
CA ILE A 421 -5.48 21.45 11.30
C ILE A 421 -4.82 20.09 11.55
N ARG A 422 -5.52 19.20 12.28
CA ARG A 422 -5.06 17.86 12.66
C ARG A 422 -5.13 16.85 11.49
N ILE A 423 -4.60 17.29 10.36
CA ILE A 423 -4.29 16.50 9.16
C ILE A 423 -2.77 16.54 9.01
N PRO A 424 -2.09 15.38 8.93
CA PRO A 424 -0.65 15.34 8.74
C PRO A 424 -0.24 16.11 7.48
N TYR A 425 0.77 16.96 7.62
CA TYR A 425 1.25 17.81 6.54
C TYR A 425 1.70 16.99 5.33
N SER A 426 1.49 17.56 4.14
CA SER A 426 2.04 17.04 2.90
C SER A 426 2.32 18.19 1.95
N PRO A 427 3.44 18.18 1.20
CA PRO A 427 3.73 19.20 0.19
C PRO A 427 2.68 19.30 -0.93
N TRP A 428 1.88 18.25 -1.11
CA TRP A 428 0.81 18.22 -2.11
C TRP A 428 -0.52 18.79 -1.61
N LEU A 429 -0.63 19.08 -0.31
CA LEU A 429 -1.82 19.69 0.26
C LEU A 429 -1.85 21.17 -0.12
N GLY A 430 -2.99 21.63 -0.60
CA GLY A 430 -3.17 23.01 -1.04
C GLY A 430 -4.61 23.46 -0.88
N LEU A 431 -4.78 24.78 -0.94
CA LEU A 431 -6.09 25.40 -0.96
C LEU A 431 -6.70 25.32 -2.37
N VAL A 432 -8.00 25.01 -2.42
CA VAL A 432 -8.77 24.90 -3.67
C VAL A 432 -10.03 25.77 -3.62
N ASP A 433 -10.53 26.15 -4.79
CA ASP A 433 -11.81 26.85 -4.96
C ASP A 433 -13.00 25.89 -4.91
N ALA A 434 -14.21 26.37 -5.23
CA ALA A 434 -15.43 25.56 -5.17
C ALA A 434 -15.48 24.47 -6.25
N GLU A 435 -14.72 24.65 -7.32
CA GLU A 435 -14.59 23.73 -8.42
C GLU A 435 -13.44 22.72 -8.21
N GLY A 436 -12.75 22.79 -7.06
CA GLY A 436 -11.62 21.92 -6.72
C GLY A 436 -10.32 22.30 -7.43
N LYS A 437 -10.25 23.49 -8.03
CA LYS A 437 -9.05 24.02 -8.68
C LYS A 437 -8.21 24.79 -7.68
N SER A 438 -6.90 24.59 -7.75
CA SER A 438 -5.99 25.20 -6.78
C SER A 438 -5.95 26.72 -6.90
N VAL A 439 -5.92 27.38 -5.75
CA VAL A 439 -5.76 28.83 -5.65
C VAL A 439 -4.28 29.21 -5.76
N LYS A 440 -4.02 30.50 -6.00
CA LYS A 440 -2.63 30.99 -6.08
C LYS A 440 -2.03 31.08 -4.67
N PRO A 441 -0.79 30.61 -4.46
CA PRO A 441 -0.06 30.85 -3.21
C PRO A 441 0.26 32.35 -3.06
N PRO A 442 0.70 32.80 -1.86
CA PRO A 442 1.08 34.18 -1.62
C PRO A 442 2.06 34.71 -2.67
N GLN A 443 1.81 35.92 -3.16
CA GLN A 443 2.58 36.52 -4.25
C GLN A 443 3.46 37.64 -3.72
N GLU A 444 4.73 37.67 -4.11
CA GLU A 444 5.64 38.77 -3.75
C GLU A 444 5.07 40.10 -4.28
N THR A 445 4.96 41.10 -3.40
CA THR A 445 4.38 42.41 -3.75
C THR A 445 5.27 43.14 -4.76
N ALA A 446 4.66 44.02 -5.57
CA ALA A 446 5.40 44.81 -6.55
C ALA A 446 6.51 45.64 -5.89
N GLU A 447 6.23 46.23 -4.72
CA GLU A 447 7.20 47.02 -3.94
C GLU A 447 8.40 46.17 -3.47
N SER A 448 8.17 44.92 -3.09
CA SER A 448 9.24 43.98 -2.72
C SER A 448 10.16 43.68 -3.89
N LYS A 449 9.58 43.44 -5.08
CA LYS A 449 10.36 43.09 -6.28
C LYS A 449 11.30 44.19 -6.76
N HIS A 450 11.05 45.45 -6.39
CA HIS A 450 11.88 46.59 -6.78
C HIS A 450 12.87 47.02 -5.68
N ARG A 451 12.90 46.33 -4.53
CA ARG A 451 13.88 46.59 -3.46
C ARG A 451 15.23 45.93 -3.74
N GLU A 452 16.27 46.43 -3.07
CA GLU A 452 17.62 45.89 -3.17
C GLU A 452 17.68 44.42 -2.71
N GLU A 453 18.55 43.66 -3.40
CA GLU A 453 18.78 42.24 -3.16
C GLU A 453 19.31 42.02 -1.73
N GLY A 454 18.65 41.14 -0.96
CA GLY A 454 18.98 40.87 0.45
C GLY A 454 18.05 41.52 1.48
N THR A 455 17.07 42.33 1.05
CA THR A 455 16.00 42.81 1.95
C THR A 455 14.88 41.77 2.11
N PRO A 456 14.24 41.64 3.31
CA PRO A 456 13.14 40.70 3.51
C PRO A 456 11.97 40.96 2.56
N LYS A 457 11.53 39.92 1.87
CA LYS A 457 10.45 40.01 0.90
C LYS A 457 9.10 40.18 1.59
N THR A 458 8.21 40.94 0.96
CA THR A 458 6.82 41.08 1.42
C THR A 458 5.88 40.39 0.43
N TYR A 459 4.90 39.67 0.96
CA TYR A 459 3.95 38.87 0.18
C TYR A 459 2.52 39.31 0.44
N ASP A 460 1.71 39.28 -0.62
CA ASP A 460 0.26 39.42 -0.55
C ASP A 460 -0.38 38.03 -0.43
N ASN A 461 -0.99 37.76 0.73
CA ASN A 461 -1.67 36.50 1.04
C ASN A 461 -3.17 36.65 0.84
N VAL A 462 -3.65 36.67 -0.41
CA VAL A 462 -5.07 36.88 -0.71
C VAL A 462 -5.93 35.66 -0.37
N ASN A 463 -5.45 34.45 -0.66
CA ASN A 463 -6.25 33.22 -0.56
C ASN A 463 -5.95 32.38 0.68
N GLY A 464 -4.91 32.71 1.44
CA GLY A 464 -4.34 31.83 2.46
C GLY A 464 -3.19 30.98 1.94
N CYS A 465 -2.47 30.39 2.88
CA CYS A 465 -1.38 29.46 2.59
C CYS A 465 -1.28 28.39 3.67
N LEU A 466 -0.67 27.27 3.33
CA LEU A 466 -0.44 26.13 4.22
C LEU A 466 1.04 26.01 4.56
N MET A 467 1.32 25.64 5.79
CA MET A 467 2.67 25.35 6.27
C MET A 467 2.67 24.14 7.19
N GLU A 468 3.85 23.57 7.35
CA GLU A 468 4.12 22.49 8.29
C GLU A 468 4.31 23.11 9.68
N GLU A 469 3.64 22.54 10.69
CA GLU A 469 3.93 22.87 12.09
C GLU A 469 5.28 22.28 12.52
N GLU A 470 5.93 22.89 13.52
CA GLU A 470 7.04 22.24 14.20
C GLU A 470 6.58 20.89 14.78
N GLN A 471 7.47 19.91 14.73
CA GLN A 471 7.17 18.57 15.20
C GLN A 471 6.75 18.59 16.68
N ASP A 472 5.58 18.03 16.97
CA ASP A 472 5.06 17.99 18.35
C ASP A 472 5.77 16.93 19.21
N GLU A 473 5.47 16.91 20.52
CA GLU A 473 6.03 15.93 21.47
C GLU A 473 5.75 14.47 21.06
N SER A 474 4.71 14.28 20.24
CA SER A 474 4.27 12.99 19.75
C SER A 474 4.87 12.62 18.37
N GLY A 475 5.73 13.48 17.83
CA GLY A 475 6.41 13.28 16.55
C GLY A 475 5.58 13.62 15.31
N ASP A 476 4.41 14.25 15.46
CA ASP A 476 3.56 14.63 14.33
C ASP A 476 3.92 16.00 13.77
N ASN A 477 3.79 16.10 12.45
CA ASN A 477 3.88 17.36 11.73
C ASN A 477 2.49 17.69 11.17
N TRP A 478 1.76 18.55 11.87
CA TRP A 478 0.40 18.94 11.48
C TRP A 478 0.40 20.03 10.41
N THR A 479 -0.77 20.25 9.79
CA THR A 479 -0.95 21.32 8.81
C THR A 479 -1.42 22.58 9.51
N VAL A 480 -0.76 23.72 9.25
CA VAL A 480 -1.23 25.02 9.69
C VAL A 480 -1.73 25.82 8.49
N LEU A 481 -2.95 26.34 8.59
CA LEU A 481 -3.49 27.33 7.66
C LEU A 481 -3.22 28.75 8.20
N LEU A 482 -2.57 29.58 7.39
CA LEU A 482 -2.52 31.02 7.61
C LEU A 482 -3.64 31.69 6.80
N ALA A 483 -4.76 31.94 7.48
CA ALA A 483 -5.95 32.55 6.89
C ALA A 483 -5.88 34.09 6.93
N PRO A 484 -5.95 34.79 5.79
CA PRO A 484 -5.89 36.25 5.74
C PRO A 484 -7.17 36.94 6.26
N GLY A 485 -8.28 36.22 6.33
CA GLY A 485 -9.57 36.78 6.73
C GLY A 485 -10.64 35.74 6.98
N LYS A 486 -11.82 36.23 7.36
CA LYS A 486 -13.03 35.41 7.48
C LYS A 486 -13.39 34.80 6.12
N GLY A 487 -13.73 33.51 6.10
CA GLY A 487 -14.20 32.85 4.88
C GLY A 487 -14.18 31.33 4.96
N THR A 488 -14.64 30.71 3.88
CA THR A 488 -14.59 29.26 3.68
C THR A 488 -13.28 28.87 2.99
N TYR A 489 -12.53 27.97 3.59
CA TYR A 489 -11.28 27.44 3.05
C TYR A 489 -11.45 25.94 2.78
N ARG A 490 -11.06 25.51 1.59
CA ARG A 490 -11.07 24.10 1.18
C ARG A 490 -9.65 23.61 1.00
N LEU A 491 -9.29 22.54 1.68
CA LEU A 491 -7.98 21.92 1.61
C LEU A 491 -8.09 20.58 0.88
N ALA A 492 -7.33 20.41 -0.20
CA ALA A 492 -7.30 19.18 -0.99
C ALA A 492 -5.88 18.90 -1.51
N ALA A 493 -5.71 17.79 -2.24
CA ALA A 493 -4.42 17.41 -2.83
C ALA A 493 -4.52 17.11 -4.34
N PRO A 494 -4.73 18.12 -5.21
CA PRO A 494 -4.97 17.94 -6.65
C PRO A 494 -3.75 17.50 -7.48
N TYR A 495 -2.60 17.20 -6.86
CA TYR A 495 -1.35 16.79 -7.51
C TYR A 495 -0.91 17.67 -8.70
N GLN A 496 -0.59 18.94 -8.43
CA GLN A 496 -0.13 19.92 -9.44
C GLN A 496 1.27 20.49 -9.16
N LEU A 497 1.83 21.21 -10.13
CA LEU A 497 3.05 22.01 -9.98
C LEU A 497 2.75 23.51 -10.20
N PRO A 498 3.25 24.43 -9.35
CA PRO A 498 3.97 24.16 -8.09
C PRO A 498 3.10 23.40 -7.06
N ARG A 499 3.74 22.62 -6.18
CA ARG A 499 3.03 21.72 -5.24
C ARG A 499 2.31 22.54 -4.17
N GLY A 500 1.05 22.21 -3.92
CA GLY A 500 0.26 22.80 -2.83
C GLY A 500 0.10 24.32 -2.92
N THR A 501 -0.14 24.94 -1.76
CA THR A 501 -0.19 26.40 -1.59
C THR A 501 0.69 26.82 -0.41
N PRO A 502 2.03 26.69 -0.53
CA PRO A 502 2.93 26.85 0.61
C PRO A 502 3.03 28.31 1.09
N CYS A 503 3.18 28.50 2.40
CA CYS A 503 3.55 29.80 2.95
C CYS A 503 5.05 30.10 2.69
N PRO A 504 5.39 31.29 2.15
CA PRO A 504 6.75 31.82 2.15
C PRO A 504 7.33 31.85 3.56
N GLU A 505 8.65 31.72 3.67
CA GLU A 505 9.35 31.71 4.97
C GLU A 505 9.11 32.99 5.76
N GLU A 506 8.98 34.13 5.07
CA GLU A 506 8.72 35.44 5.66
C GLU A 506 7.31 35.57 6.26
N LEU A 507 6.39 34.64 5.96
CA LEU A 507 5.04 34.58 6.54
C LEU A 507 4.91 33.50 7.64
N ARG A 508 5.95 32.70 7.91
CA ARG A 508 5.91 31.58 8.86
C ARG A 508 5.92 32.01 10.32
#